data_AF-A0A1H9PS91-F1
#
_entry.id   AF-A0A1H9PS91-F1
#
_cell.length_a   1.000
_cell.length_b   1.000
_cell.length_c   1.000
_cell.angle_alpha   90.00
_cell.angle_beta   90.00
_cell.angle_gamma   90.00
#
_symmetry.space_group_name_H-M   'P 1'
#
loop_
_entity.id
_entity.type
_entity.pdbx_description
1 polymer ?
#
loop_
_entity_poly.entity_id
_entity_poly.type
_entity_poly.pdbx_seq_one_letter_code
_entity_poly.pdbx_strand_id
1 'polypeptide(L)'
;MTNKALSTLIATAMTATLVLPVSTAQASSSLNQSSLYEAQFQVAATKKVVGNAVTIKNITNDTVITTNGTFRIHNDLKPLFDHSNKTALTNASATIVVKNKQIIDVTSLTLNKAGTSKKSVYFDGGDAHVSGDVTVNADYVNIQDITIDGQLIITNRVKKAITLDDVSVSDTITLKPLIIKKNDWLYVTLRDMKSSTINVARTKVNISSDQALSKIDIGGKVPTFELKANVEKLTINVEENFNLFGEGKIEQIIVKGGTKVALNSGHQVGKVQVDNKSVSVTLPVIDKKELTTLLASPPYVQVSINGYDILTTDKWTMQVDRNIFDSAVASAKAVANNNSASQEQVKNAITQYRNALSVYQTAQKYGLKYGYGYGNSDKATLQSLINSIQYVTVSWGSDVYHNNPWTTQAERNAIDSAVSAAQAVVNNYYATQTDITIAINNLNNAIWTYKSAYKYNNNYYYGNKYSLQTLVNQAKGMYVTVSEDGSGLSSNTNWTTYMEWYIFDSAVSYAETFLSNNYFSDYEVSYVINYLNTAISTYKGQYKKGKD
;
A
#
# COMPACT_ATOMS: atom_id res chain seq x y z
N MET A 1 -30.81 -24.97 16.41
CA MET A 1 -29.90 -23.82 16.65
C MET A 1 -28.97 -23.74 15.44
N THR A 2 -29.38 -23.09 14.33
CA THR A 2 -29.19 -21.66 13.98
C THR A 2 -27.73 -21.19 13.89
N ASN A 3 -27.37 -20.83 12.65
CA ASN A 3 -26.43 -19.79 12.17
C ASN A 3 -25.29 -20.34 11.28
N LYS A 4 -25.31 -20.07 9.97
CA LYS A 4 -25.01 -18.83 9.21
C LYS A 4 -23.52 -18.71 8.86
N ALA A 5 -23.22 -18.79 7.57
CA ALA A 5 -22.21 -18.03 6.80
C ALA A 5 -22.06 -18.74 5.43
N LEU A 6 -22.82 -18.39 4.40
CA LEU A 6 -22.65 -17.22 3.51
C LEU A 6 -21.26 -17.18 2.85
N SER A 7 -21.08 -17.99 1.80
CA SER A 7 -20.02 -17.83 0.80
C SER A 7 -20.51 -16.87 -0.28
N THR A 8 -20.04 -15.62 -0.26
CA THR A 8 -20.32 -14.66 -1.34
C THR A 8 -19.28 -14.83 -2.44
N LEU A 9 -19.67 -15.50 -3.51
CA LEU A 9 -18.92 -15.61 -4.76
C LEU A 9 -19.03 -14.27 -5.51
N ILE A 10 -17.88 -13.67 -5.80
CA ILE A 10 -17.73 -12.50 -6.67
C ILE A 10 -17.94 -12.98 -8.11
N ALA A 11 -18.97 -12.46 -8.79
CA ALA A 11 -19.14 -12.61 -10.22
C ALA A 11 -19.30 -11.22 -10.85
N THR A 12 -18.20 -10.71 -11.39
CA THR A 12 -18.15 -9.52 -12.22
C THR A 12 -18.79 -9.85 -13.57
N ALA A 13 -20.03 -9.40 -13.80
CA ALA A 13 -20.66 -9.49 -15.11
C ALA A 13 -20.09 -8.39 -16.03
N MET A 14 -19.17 -8.79 -16.92
CA MET A 14 -18.95 -8.07 -18.17
C MET A 14 -20.12 -8.39 -19.10
N THR A 15 -20.94 -7.40 -19.43
CA THR A 15 -21.88 -7.51 -20.56
C THR A 15 -21.57 -6.39 -21.55
N ALA A 16 -20.79 -6.75 -22.56
CA ALA A 16 -20.81 -6.09 -23.85
C ALA A 16 -22.22 -6.23 -24.42
N THR A 17 -22.89 -5.11 -24.71
CA THR A 17 -24.15 -5.16 -25.46
C THR A 17 -23.98 -4.42 -26.77
N LEU A 18 -24.10 -5.25 -27.81
CA LEU A 18 -24.13 -4.95 -29.23
C LEU A 18 -25.29 -3.99 -29.55
N VAL A 19 -25.00 -2.93 -30.31
CA VAL A 19 -26.02 -2.07 -30.94
C VAL A 19 -26.45 -2.72 -32.26
N LEU A 20 -27.75 -2.73 -32.57
CA LEU A 20 -28.40 -2.44 -33.88
C LEU A 20 -29.94 -2.68 -33.80
N PRO A 21 -30.81 -2.14 -34.70
CA PRO A 21 -31.79 -1.11 -34.30
C PRO A 21 -33.28 -1.35 -34.69
N VAL A 22 -34.12 -0.38 -34.26
CA VAL A 22 -35.48 0.06 -34.74
C VAL A 22 -36.71 -0.84 -34.48
N SER A 23 -37.69 -0.36 -33.70
CA SER A 23 -38.97 0.19 -34.21
C SER A 23 -40.03 0.46 -33.12
N THR A 24 -40.61 1.66 -33.22
CA THR A 24 -41.99 2.10 -32.90
C THR A 24 -42.80 1.36 -31.81
N ALA A 25 -43.16 2.05 -30.73
CA ALA A 25 -44.51 2.61 -30.52
C ALA A 25 -44.85 2.84 -29.03
N GLN A 26 -45.50 4.00 -28.82
CA GLN A 26 -46.48 4.35 -27.79
C GLN A 26 -46.07 4.47 -26.31
N ALA A 27 -45.99 5.74 -25.93
CA ALA A 27 -45.97 6.26 -24.58
C ALA A 27 -47.28 6.04 -23.84
N SER A 28 -47.19 5.68 -22.56
CA SER A 28 -48.18 5.99 -21.54
C SER A 28 -47.47 6.57 -20.33
N SER A 29 -47.89 7.79 -19.99
CA SER A 29 -47.32 8.75 -19.07
C SER A 29 -47.53 8.43 -17.59
N SER A 30 -46.48 8.59 -16.78
CA SER A 30 -46.59 8.97 -15.36
C SER A 30 -45.62 10.13 -15.09
N LEU A 31 -46.11 11.36 -15.31
CA LEU A 31 -45.38 12.59 -15.06
C LEU A 31 -45.41 12.91 -13.56
N ASN A 32 -44.24 12.86 -12.92
CA ASN A 32 -44.01 13.39 -11.59
C ASN A 32 -44.04 14.93 -11.65
N GLN A 33 -44.84 15.52 -10.77
CA GLN A 33 -45.01 16.96 -10.55
C GLN A 33 -43.76 17.58 -9.91
N SER A 34 -42.76 17.90 -10.72
CA SER A 34 -41.66 18.79 -10.31
C SER A 34 -41.08 19.64 -11.46
N SER A 35 -41.65 19.59 -12.67
CA SER A 35 -41.17 20.29 -13.88
C SER A 35 -41.97 21.54 -14.29
N LEU A 36 -42.88 22.03 -13.44
CA LEU A 36 -43.79 23.14 -13.79
C LEU A 36 -43.17 24.56 -13.74
N TYR A 37 -41.88 24.70 -13.41
CA TYR A 37 -41.19 26.00 -13.46
C TYR A 37 -40.15 26.14 -14.60
N GLU A 38 -39.85 25.08 -15.34
CA GLU A 38 -38.85 25.12 -16.44
C GLU A 38 -39.48 25.05 -17.85
N ALA A 39 -40.80 24.82 -17.96
CA ALA A 39 -41.49 24.63 -19.24
C ALA A 39 -42.03 25.93 -19.90
N GLN A 40 -41.51 27.11 -19.56
CA GLN A 40 -41.86 28.38 -20.24
C GLN A 40 -40.73 29.01 -21.07
N PHE A 41 -39.55 28.37 -21.17
CA PHE A 41 -38.39 28.98 -21.85
C PHE A 41 -37.90 28.29 -23.13
N GLN A 42 -38.69 27.41 -23.76
CA GLN A 42 -38.34 26.90 -25.09
C GLN A 42 -39.53 26.97 -26.05
N VAL A 43 -39.26 27.64 -27.17
CA VAL A 43 -40.06 27.80 -28.40
C VAL A 43 -41.20 28.82 -28.33
N ALA A 44 -40.89 30.04 -27.88
CA ALA A 44 -41.35 31.20 -28.64
C ALA A 44 -40.22 31.56 -29.61
N ALA A 45 -40.39 31.29 -30.90
CA ALA A 45 -39.68 32.05 -31.91
C ALA A 45 -40.11 33.52 -31.67
N THR A 46 -39.29 34.27 -30.93
CA THR A 46 -39.54 35.68 -30.63
C THR A 46 -39.71 36.35 -31.97
N LYS A 47 -40.93 36.84 -32.20
CA LYS A 47 -41.28 37.64 -33.36
C LYS A 47 -40.31 38.83 -33.33
N LYS A 48 -39.23 38.78 -34.13
CA LYS A 48 -38.16 39.79 -34.14
C LYS A 48 -38.84 41.15 -34.30
N VAL A 49 -38.81 41.97 -33.24
CA VAL A 49 -39.53 43.24 -33.22
C VAL A 49 -38.93 44.10 -34.32
N VAL A 50 -39.77 44.53 -35.28
CA VAL A 50 -39.30 45.33 -36.42
C VAL A 50 -38.97 46.72 -35.89
N GLY A 51 -37.68 47.02 -35.76
CA GLY A 51 -37.18 48.35 -35.39
C GLY A 51 -36.86 49.21 -36.60
N ASN A 52 -36.54 50.48 -36.33
CA ASN A 52 -36.13 51.45 -37.34
C ASN A 52 -34.60 51.49 -37.45
N ALA A 53 -34.08 51.32 -38.67
CA ALA A 53 -32.66 51.49 -38.94
C ALA A 53 -32.25 52.97 -38.83
N VAL A 54 -31.18 53.24 -38.09
CA VAL A 54 -30.65 54.57 -37.81
C VAL A 54 -29.13 54.59 -37.81
N THR A 55 -28.55 55.77 -38.03
CA THR A 55 -27.16 56.05 -37.64
C THR A 55 -27.15 56.99 -36.45
N ILE A 56 -26.42 56.62 -35.39
CA ILE A 56 -26.25 57.44 -34.19
C ILE A 56 -25.26 58.57 -34.51
N LYS A 57 -25.71 59.81 -34.37
CA LYS A 57 -24.92 61.02 -34.60
C LYS A 57 -24.27 61.53 -33.32
N ASN A 58 -25.01 61.49 -32.21
CA ASN A 58 -24.55 61.95 -30.90
C ASN A 58 -25.44 61.36 -29.80
N ILE A 59 -24.94 61.33 -28.57
CA ILE A 59 -25.67 60.92 -27.36
C ILE A 59 -25.52 61.97 -26.26
N THR A 60 -26.58 62.16 -25.49
CA THR A 60 -26.62 62.91 -24.23
C THR A 60 -27.14 61.99 -23.13
N ASN A 61 -27.18 62.45 -21.88
CA ASN A 61 -27.60 61.63 -20.73
C ASN A 61 -29.01 61.04 -20.86
N ASP A 62 -29.92 61.70 -21.60
CA ASP A 62 -31.32 61.28 -21.71
C ASP A 62 -31.80 61.06 -23.14
N THR A 63 -30.98 61.41 -24.14
CA THR A 63 -31.40 61.33 -25.55
C THR A 63 -30.33 60.83 -26.49
N VAL A 64 -30.76 60.15 -27.55
CA VAL A 64 -29.92 59.73 -28.66
C VAL A 64 -30.35 60.50 -29.90
N ILE A 65 -29.39 61.18 -30.54
CA ILE A 65 -29.60 61.92 -31.79
C ILE A 65 -29.20 61.02 -32.93
N THR A 66 -30.12 60.79 -33.86
CA THR A 66 -29.94 59.86 -34.98
C THR A 66 -30.20 60.52 -36.34
N THR A 67 -30.06 59.75 -37.42
CA THR A 67 -30.55 60.14 -38.76
C THR A 67 -32.06 60.33 -38.82
N ASN A 68 -32.82 59.66 -37.97
CA ASN A 68 -34.28 59.67 -38.00
C ASN A 68 -34.89 60.57 -36.92
N GLY A 69 -34.07 61.43 -36.29
CA GLY A 69 -34.48 62.37 -35.25
C GLY A 69 -33.86 62.08 -33.88
N THR A 70 -34.36 62.79 -32.88
CA THR A 70 -33.92 62.67 -31.48
C THR A 70 -34.95 61.87 -30.67
N PHE A 71 -34.48 60.86 -29.94
CA PHE A 71 -35.31 59.99 -29.13
C PHE A 71 -34.87 60.01 -27.67
N ARG A 72 -35.81 59.89 -26.74
CA ARG A 72 -35.52 59.68 -25.31
C ARG A 72 -35.03 58.25 -25.08
N ILE A 73 -34.29 58.01 -24.00
CA ILE A 73 -33.77 56.68 -23.65
C ILE A 73 -34.69 56.04 -22.59
N HIS A 74 -35.07 54.77 -22.76
CA HIS A 74 -35.71 53.98 -21.71
C HIS A 74 -34.71 53.67 -20.60
N ASN A 75 -35.16 53.58 -19.33
CA ASN A 75 -34.25 53.44 -18.19
C ASN A 75 -33.30 52.24 -18.34
N ASP A 76 -33.81 51.10 -18.82
CA ASP A 76 -33.01 49.87 -19.01
C ASP A 76 -31.91 50.00 -20.08
N LEU A 77 -32.00 51.01 -20.96
CA LEU A 77 -31.01 51.28 -22.01
C LEU A 77 -30.12 52.48 -21.69
N LYS A 78 -30.31 53.14 -20.55
CA LYS A 78 -29.46 54.27 -20.14
C LYS A 78 -27.98 53.89 -20.06
N PRO A 79 -27.60 52.74 -19.47
CA PRO A 79 -26.20 52.34 -19.42
C PRO A 79 -25.61 52.17 -20.83
N LEU A 80 -26.34 51.52 -21.75
CA LEU A 80 -25.94 51.34 -23.15
C LEU A 80 -25.63 52.67 -23.86
N PHE A 81 -26.46 53.69 -23.62
CA PHE A 81 -26.35 55.02 -24.24
C PHE A 81 -25.69 56.06 -23.32
N ASP A 82 -24.91 55.62 -22.32
CA ASP A 82 -24.18 56.52 -21.44
C ASP A 82 -23.21 57.43 -22.22
N HIS A 83 -22.98 58.64 -21.72
CA HIS A 83 -22.11 59.61 -22.41
C HIS A 83 -20.67 59.10 -22.61
N SER A 84 -20.17 58.25 -21.73
CA SER A 84 -18.86 57.59 -21.87
C SER A 84 -18.74 56.79 -23.18
N ASN A 85 -19.84 56.20 -23.64
CA ASN A 85 -19.91 55.43 -24.90
C ASN A 85 -19.95 56.29 -26.16
N LYS A 86 -19.94 57.63 -26.04
CA LYS A 86 -20.10 58.54 -27.19
C LYS A 86 -19.11 58.25 -28.31
N THR A 87 -17.85 57.95 -27.97
CA THR A 87 -16.83 57.65 -28.96
C THR A 87 -17.15 56.37 -29.74
N ALA A 88 -17.61 55.32 -29.07
CA ALA A 88 -17.95 54.04 -29.70
C ALA A 88 -19.24 54.12 -30.53
N LEU A 89 -20.22 54.89 -30.05
CA LEU A 89 -21.54 55.00 -30.68
C LEU A 89 -21.62 56.07 -31.78
N THR A 90 -20.67 57.01 -31.87
CA THR A 90 -20.68 58.00 -32.96
C THR A 90 -20.46 57.29 -34.31
N ASN A 91 -21.39 57.50 -35.25
CA ASN A 91 -21.48 56.80 -36.54
C ASN A 91 -21.75 55.28 -36.44
N ALA A 92 -22.17 54.79 -35.27
CA ALA A 92 -22.69 53.44 -35.16
C ALA A 92 -24.02 53.33 -35.91
N SER A 93 -24.24 52.20 -36.56
CA SER A 93 -25.53 51.86 -37.16
C SER A 93 -26.33 51.04 -36.15
N ALA A 94 -27.61 51.34 -35.96
CA ALA A 94 -28.45 50.61 -35.02
C ALA A 94 -29.84 50.37 -35.61
N THR A 95 -30.52 49.33 -35.12
CA THR A 95 -31.95 49.13 -35.34
C THR A 95 -32.65 49.29 -34.00
N ILE A 96 -33.40 50.39 -33.84
CA ILE A 96 -34.01 50.78 -32.57
C ILE A 96 -35.52 50.58 -32.60
N VAL A 97 -36.09 50.08 -31.51
CA VAL A 97 -37.54 50.02 -31.32
C VAL A 97 -37.97 51.24 -30.54
N VAL A 98 -38.90 52.01 -31.10
CA VAL A 98 -39.35 53.28 -30.51
C VAL A 98 -40.83 53.19 -30.14
N LYS A 99 -41.14 53.54 -28.89
CA LYS A 99 -42.52 53.72 -28.39
C LYS A 99 -42.60 55.08 -27.72
N ASN A 100 -43.61 55.88 -28.08
CA ASN A 100 -43.83 57.21 -27.48
C ASN A 100 -42.58 58.14 -27.53
N LYS A 101 -41.87 58.17 -28.67
CA LYS A 101 -40.59 58.90 -28.86
C LYS A 101 -39.44 58.48 -27.92
N GLN A 102 -39.54 57.32 -27.28
CA GLN A 102 -38.51 56.73 -26.44
C GLN A 102 -37.99 55.43 -27.07
N ILE A 103 -36.68 55.25 -27.10
CA ILE A 103 -36.04 53.98 -27.49
C ILE A 103 -36.26 53.01 -26.34
N ILE A 104 -36.99 51.93 -26.62
CA ILE A 104 -37.30 50.89 -25.63
C ILE A 104 -36.50 49.61 -25.84
N ASP A 105 -35.91 49.42 -27.02
CA ASP A 105 -35.11 48.23 -27.33
C ASP A 105 -34.11 48.51 -28.48
N VAL A 106 -33.04 47.73 -28.55
CA VAL A 106 -32.03 47.73 -29.61
C VAL A 106 -31.92 46.31 -30.17
N THR A 107 -32.36 46.12 -31.42
CA THR A 107 -32.40 44.81 -32.09
C THR A 107 -31.20 44.57 -33.01
N SER A 108 -30.37 45.59 -33.22
CA SER A 108 -29.05 45.47 -33.85
C SER A 108 -28.20 46.69 -33.52
N LEU A 109 -26.92 46.49 -33.28
CA LEU A 109 -25.94 47.56 -33.07
C LEU A 109 -24.63 47.23 -33.80
N THR A 110 -24.13 48.15 -34.61
CA THR A 110 -22.85 48.03 -35.32
C THR A 110 -21.89 49.13 -34.91
N LEU A 111 -20.81 48.76 -34.23
CA LEU A 111 -19.74 49.66 -33.81
C LEU A 111 -18.75 49.87 -34.95
N ASN A 112 -18.68 51.10 -35.46
CA ASN A 112 -17.89 51.47 -36.65
C ASN A 112 -16.60 52.24 -36.31
N LYS A 113 -16.40 52.65 -35.06
CA LYS A 113 -15.25 53.47 -34.67
C LYS A 113 -14.05 52.62 -34.30
N ALA A 114 -12.92 52.83 -34.97
CA ALA A 114 -11.65 52.16 -34.66
C ALA A 114 -10.88 52.89 -33.57
N GLY A 115 -10.25 52.11 -32.69
CA GLY A 115 -9.18 52.54 -31.82
C GLY A 115 -7.80 52.33 -32.45
N THR A 116 -6.78 52.36 -31.60
CA THR A 116 -5.38 52.06 -31.93
C THR A 116 -4.78 51.22 -30.81
N SER A 117 -3.61 50.60 -31.05
CA SER A 117 -2.91 49.82 -30.03
C SER A 117 -2.54 50.61 -28.76
N LYS A 118 -2.49 51.94 -28.82
CA LYS A 118 -2.22 52.82 -27.67
C LYS A 118 -3.49 53.36 -27.02
N LYS A 119 -4.62 53.33 -27.74
CA LYS A 119 -5.88 53.93 -27.31
C LYS A 119 -7.04 53.18 -27.97
N SER A 120 -7.57 52.20 -27.24
CA SER A 120 -8.77 51.48 -27.64
C SER A 120 -10.01 52.38 -27.58
N VAL A 121 -11.04 51.97 -28.32
CA VAL A 121 -12.39 52.52 -28.18
C VAL A 121 -13.16 51.62 -27.24
N TYR A 122 -13.70 52.19 -26.16
CA TYR A 122 -14.46 51.46 -25.15
C TYR A 122 -15.96 51.60 -25.40
N PHE A 123 -16.66 50.49 -25.27
CA PHE A 123 -18.11 50.40 -25.25
C PHE A 123 -18.53 49.59 -24.03
N ASP A 124 -19.03 50.28 -23.02
CA ASP A 124 -19.43 49.75 -21.73
C ASP A 124 -20.96 49.66 -21.67
N GLY A 125 -21.50 48.45 -21.68
CA GLY A 125 -22.94 48.24 -21.67
C GLY A 125 -23.59 48.51 -20.32
N GLY A 126 -22.83 48.61 -19.22
CA GLY A 126 -23.34 48.72 -17.85
C GLY A 126 -24.51 47.78 -17.53
N ASP A 127 -24.33 46.50 -17.86
CA ASP A 127 -25.31 45.40 -17.73
C ASP A 127 -26.57 45.52 -18.60
N ALA A 128 -26.60 46.46 -19.55
CA ALA A 128 -27.70 46.59 -20.48
C ALA A 128 -27.81 45.38 -21.42
N HIS A 129 -29.01 45.20 -21.96
CA HIS A 129 -29.34 44.11 -22.87
C HIS A 129 -29.54 44.63 -24.29
N VAL A 130 -29.00 43.92 -25.27
CA VAL A 130 -29.29 44.10 -26.69
C VAL A 130 -30.03 42.85 -27.17
N SER A 131 -31.28 43.03 -27.57
CA SER A 131 -32.19 41.92 -27.93
C SER A 131 -31.84 41.22 -29.25
N GLY A 132 -30.86 41.72 -29.98
CA GLY A 132 -30.40 41.15 -31.24
C GLY A 132 -28.89 41.22 -31.41
N ASP A 133 -28.44 41.44 -32.65
CA ASP A 133 -27.04 41.22 -33.01
C ASP A 133 -26.18 42.45 -32.74
N VAL A 134 -25.01 42.24 -32.13
CA VAL A 134 -23.96 43.26 -32.03
C VAL A 134 -22.87 42.94 -33.05
N THR A 135 -22.45 43.94 -33.82
CA THR A 135 -21.42 43.80 -34.85
C THR A 135 -20.25 44.75 -34.57
N VAL A 136 -19.03 44.22 -34.61
CA VAL A 136 -17.80 45.01 -34.50
C VAL A 136 -17.15 45.11 -35.87
N ASN A 137 -17.05 46.35 -36.36
CA ASN A 137 -16.61 46.65 -37.71
C ASN A 137 -15.27 47.42 -37.76
N ALA A 138 -14.54 47.45 -36.65
CA ALA A 138 -13.36 48.26 -36.47
C ALA A 138 -12.35 47.66 -35.48
N ASP A 139 -11.08 48.05 -35.61
CA ASP A 139 -9.96 47.57 -34.79
C ASP A 139 -9.91 48.21 -33.39
N TYR A 140 -9.33 47.49 -32.43
CA TYR A 140 -9.05 47.95 -31.05
C TYR A 140 -10.31 48.47 -30.35
N VAL A 141 -11.39 47.72 -30.47
CA VAL A 141 -12.63 47.94 -29.72
C VAL A 141 -12.60 47.04 -28.49
N ASN A 142 -12.91 47.62 -27.34
CA ASN A 142 -13.15 46.91 -26.08
C ASN A 142 -14.64 47.00 -25.78
N ILE A 143 -15.30 45.86 -25.67
CA ILE A 143 -16.70 45.75 -25.27
C ILE A 143 -16.73 45.17 -23.87
N GLN A 144 -17.50 45.78 -22.97
CA GLN A 144 -17.63 45.29 -21.62
C GLN A 144 -19.05 45.37 -21.06
N ASP A 145 -19.34 44.57 -20.04
CA ASP A 145 -20.51 44.68 -19.17
C ASP A 145 -21.83 44.71 -19.96
N ILE A 146 -22.05 43.72 -20.85
CA ILE A 146 -23.22 43.71 -21.74
C ILE A 146 -23.75 42.29 -21.99
N THR A 147 -25.08 42.19 -22.07
CA THR A 147 -25.76 40.97 -22.52
C THR A 147 -26.30 41.12 -23.94
N ILE A 148 -25.95 40.17 -24.82
CA ILE A 148 -26.33 40.12 -26.23
C ILE A 148 -27.17 38.87 -26.45
N ASP A 149 -28.46 39.05 -26.74
CA ASP A 149 -29.38 37.93 -26.95
C ASP A 149 -29.20 37.29 -28.34
N GLY A 150 -28.66 38.05 -29.30
CA GLY A 150 -28.31 37.56 -30.63
C GLY A 150 -26.85 37.10 -30.73
N GLN A 151 -26.28 37.31 -31.91
CA GLN A 151 -24.87 37.02 -32.18
C GLN A 151 -23.98 38.23 -31.98
N LEU A 152 -22.73 37.97 -31.58
CA LEU A 152 -21.65 38.94 -31.66
C LEU A 152 -20.82 38.68 -32.92
N ILE A 153 -20.84 39.62 -33.87
CA ILE A 153 -20.21 39.45 -35.18
C ILE A 153 -18.95 40.30 -35.28
N ILE A 154 -17.80 39.66 -35.38
CA ILE A 154 -16.52 40.30 -35.66
C ILE A 154 -16.29 40.23 -37.17
N THR A 155 -16.41 41.38 -37.83
CA THR A 155 -16.34 41.44 -39.30
C THR A 155 -14.91 41.26 -39.83
N ASN A 156 -14.80 41.14 -41.15
CA ASN A 156 -13.51 41.13 -41.85
C ASN A 156 -12.76 42.47 -41.82
N ARG A 157 -13.37 43.54 -41.27
CA ARG A 157 -12.72 44.84 -41.08
C ARG A 157 -11.85 44.90 -39.84
N VAL A 158 -12.12 44.05 -38.84
CA VAL A 158 -11.30 43.94 -37.63
C VAL A 158 -10.05 43.12 -37.97
N LYS A 159 -8.89 43.76 -38.09
CA LYS A 159 -7.64 43.18 -38.57
C LYS A 159 -6.63 42.89 -37.47
N LYS A 160 -6.69 43.57 -36.33
CA LYS A 160 -5.63 43.62 -35.34
C LYS A 160 -6.04 43.08 -33.98
N ALA A 161 -7.01 43.69 -33.31
CA ALA A 161 -7.37 43.30 -31.96
C ALA A 161 -8.81 43.67 -31.58
N ILE A 162 -9.39 42.88 -30.67
CA ILE A 162 -10.65 43.13 -29.98
C ILE A 162 -10.56 42.53 -28.56
N THR A 163 -11.17 43.21 -27.58
CA THR A 163 -11.32 42.71 -26.21
C THR A 163 -12.79 42.63 -25.85
N LEU A 164 -13.20 41.51 -25.25
CA LEU A 164 -14.52 41.32 -24.65
C LEU A 164 -14.32 41.05 -23.15
N ASP A 165 -14.96 41.83 -22.28
CA ASP A 165 -14.77 41.81 -20.83
C ASP A 165 -16.14 41.74 -20.13
N ASP A 166 -16.47 40.64 -19.44
CA ASP A 166 -17.83 40.37 -18.91
C ASP A 166 -18.95 40.58 -19.96
N VAL A 167 -18.78 39.94 -21.12
CA VAL A 167 -19.79 39.93 -22.19
C VAL A 167 -20.52 38.58 -22.20
N SER A 168 -21.85 38.63 -22.18
CA SER A 168 -22.70 37.45 -22.32
C SER A 168 -23.29 37.41 -23.73
N VAL A 169 -23.11 36.30 -24.45
CA VAL A 169 -23.67 36.10 -25.80
C VAL A 169 -24.53 34.84 -25.80
N SER A 170 -25.83 34.99 -26.02
CA SER A 170 -26.79 33.88 -25.95
C SER A 170 -26.74 32.94 -27.15
N ASP A 171 -26.37 33.45 -28.35
CA ASP A 171 -26.17 32.62 -29.54
C ASP A 171 -24.68 32.31 -29.74
N THR A 172 -23.99 33.07 -30.59
CA THR A 172 -22.65 32.71 -31.05
C THR A 172 -21.79 33.94 -31.31
N ILE A 173 -20.49 33.84 -31.00
CA ILE A 173 -19.47 34.80 -31.43
C ILE A 173 -18.94 34.36 -32.79
N THR A 174 -19.14 35.16 -33.83
CA THR A 174 -18.75 34.82 -35.21
C THR A 174 -17.61 35.69 -35.71
N LEU A 175 -16.48 35.06 -36.06
CA LEU A 175 -15.35 35.71 -36.72
C LEU A 175 -15.44 35.46 -38.23
N LYS A 176 -15.77 36.52 -38.97
CA LYS A 176 -15.95 36.46 -40.43
C LYS A 176 -14.62 36.30 -41.18
N PRO A 177 -14.61 35.61 -42.34
CA PRO A 177 -13.42 35.39 -43.15
C PRO A 177 -12.82 36.70 -43.68
N LEU A 178 -11.49 36.76 -43.75
CA LEU A 178 -10.76 37.84 -44.41
C LEU A 178 -10.75 37.66 -45.93
N ILE A 179 -10.97 38.75 -46.67
CA ILE A 179 -10.86 38.79 -48.14
C ILE A 179 -9.57 39.54 -48.52
N ILE A 180 -8.41 39.07 -48.07
CA ILE A 180 -7.09 39.67 -48.39
C ILE A 180 -6.03 38.58 -48.58
N LYS A 181 -5.01 38.85 -49.41
CA LYS A 181 -3.92 37.90 -49.74
C LYS A 181 -2.83 37.79 -48.66
N LYS A 182 -2.63 38.83 -47.85
CA LYS A 182 -1.64 38.88 -46.76
C LYS A 182 -2.32 39.29 -45.47
N ASN A 183 -2.19 38.46 -44.44
CA ASN A 183 -2.96 38.55 -43.21
C ASN A 183 -1.98 38.55 -42.04
N ASP A 184 -2.14 39.50 -41.12
CA ASP A 184 -1.53 39.48 -39.79
C ASP A 184 -2.43 38.72 -38.81
N TRP A 185 -1.90 38.46 -37.62
CA TRP A 185 -2.69 37.88 -36.52
C TRP A 185 -3.77 38.85 -36.03
N LEU A 186 -5.00 38.35 -35.91
CA LEU A 186 -6.07 38.98 -35.13
C LEU A 186 -6.02 38.44 -33.70
N TYR A 187 -5.88 39.32 -32.72
CA TYR A 187 -5.92 38.98 -31.31
C TYR A 187 -7.33 39.20 -30.74
N VAL A 188 -7.92 38.14 -30.20
CA VAL A 188 -9.23 38.18 -29.53
C VAL A 188 -9.00 37.84 -28.08
N THR A 189 -9.15 38.85 -27.22
CA THR A 189 -9.00 38.70 -25.77
C THR A 189 -10.39 38.59 -25.15
N LEU A 190 -10.60 37.52 -24.41
CA LEU A 190 -11.83 37.20 -23.69
C LEU A 190 -11.50 37.25 -22.20
N ARG A 191 -12.23 38.07 -21.44
CA ARG A 191 -12.11 38.22 -19.99
C ARG A 191 -13.47 38.08 -19.35
N ASP A 192 -13.53 37.30 -18.27
CA ASP A 192 -14.76 37.02 -17.54
C ASP A 192 -15.95 36.66 -18.45
N MET A 193 -15.65 36.05 -19.60
CA MET A 193 -16.65 35.66 -20.58
C MET A 193 -17.44 34.48 -20.05
N LYS A 194 -18.76 34.61 -20.00
CA LYS A 194 -19.64 33.46 -19.75
C LYS A 194 -19.48 32.43 -20.87
N SER A 195 -19.71 31.16 -20.53
CA SER A 195 -19.53 30.01 -21.44
C SER A 195 -20.10 30.29 -22.84
N SER A 196 -19.23 30.39 -23.84
CA SER A 196 -19.58 30.88 -25.17
C SER A 196 -19.35 29.83 -26.27
N THR A 197 -20.10 29.97 -27.38
CA THR A 197 -19.81 29.27 -28.64
C THR A 197 -19.14 30.24 -29.61
N ILE A 198 -18.04 29.83 -30.24
CA ILE A 198 -17.26 30.67 -31.17
C ILE A 198 -17.13 29.99 -32.53
N ASN A 199 -17.53 30.69 -33.58
CA ASN A 199 -17.34 30.29 -34.97
C ASN A 199 -16.14 31.02 -35.57
N VAL A 200 -15.12 30.27 -36.00
CA VAL A 200 -13.89 30.80 -36.60
C VAL A 200 -13.81 30.37 -38.06
N ALA A 201 -14.10 31.31 -38.96
CA ALA A 201 -13.96 31.12 -40.41
C ALA A 201 -12.76 31.89 -40.98
N ARG A 202 -11.74 32.16 -40.16
CA ARG A 202 -10.63 33.06 -40.47
C ARG A 202 -9.29 32.51 -39.98
N THR A 203 -8.27 32.57 -40.84
CA THR A 203 -6.91 32.19 -40.49
C THR A 203 -6.17 33.23 -39.65
N LYS A 204 -5.14 32.77 -38.91
CA LYS A 204 -4.30 33.61 -38.05
C LYS A 204 -5.13 34.39 -37.03
N VAL A 205 -6.03 33.67 -36.37
CA VAL A 205 -6.75 34.17 -35.21
C VAL A 205 -6.07 33.59 -33.98
N ASN A 206 -5.74 34.46 -33.04
CA ASN A 206 -5.38 34.11 -31.67
C ASN A 206 -6.61 34.38 -30.79
N ILE A 207 -7.06 33.37 -30.07
CA ILE A 207 -8.09 33.53 -29.02
C ILE A 207 -7.43 33.20 -27.68
N SER A 208 -7.51 34.15 -26.74
CA SER A 208 -7.10 33.95 -25.35
C SER A 208 -8.28 34.19 -24.42
N SER A 209 -8.49 33.30 -23.44
CA SER A 209 -9.57 33.39 -22.46
C SER A 209 -9.07 33.00 -21.07
N ASP A 210 -9.50 33.73 -20.05
CA ASP A 210 -9.30 33.38 -18.64
C ASP A 210 -10.35 32.36 -18.13
N GLN A 211 -11.55 32.39 -18.71
CA GLN A 211 -12.62 31.43 -18.46
C GLN A 211 -12.63 30.28 -19.49
N ALA A 212 -13.25 29.17 -19.12
CA ALA A 212 -13.47 28.03 -20.02
C ALA A 212 -14.55 28.33 -21.06
N LEU A 213 -14.31 27.93 -22.31
CA LEU A 213 -15.24 28.10 -23.42
C LEU A 213 -15.98 26.79 -23.70
N SER A 214 -17.30 26.85 -23.88
CA SER A 214 -18.09 25.65 -24.20
C SER A 214 -17.73 25.08 -25.57
N LYS A 215 -17.58 25.91 -26.61
CA LYS A 215 -17.38 25.38 -27.96
C LYS A 215 -16.66 26.32 -28.91
N ILE A 216 -15.75 25.78 -29.72
CA ILE A 216 -15.17 26.46 -30.87
C ILE A 216 -15.37 25.60 -32.12
N ASP A 217 -15.98 26.18 -33.15
CA ASP A 217 -16.10 25.57 -34.48
C ASP A 217 -15.20 26.29 -35.48
N ILE A 218 -14.24 25.58 -36.05
CA ILE A 218 -13.33 26.07 -37.08
C ILE A 218 -13.77 25.55 -38.44
N GLY A 219 -13.99 26.45 -39.39
CA GLY A 219 -14.50 26.11 -40.71
C GLY A 219 -13.86 26.88 -41.86
N GLY A 220 -13.92 26.31 -43.07
CA GLY A 220 -13.45 26.95 -44.30
C GLY A 220 -11.92 26.97 -44.43
N LYS A 221 -11.38 28.03 -45.04
CA LYS A 221 -9.93 28.18 -45.32
C LYS A 221 -9.16 28.74 -44.13
N VAL A 222 -8.94 27.89 -43.12
CA VAL A 222 -8.22 28.24 -41.90
C VAL A 222 -7.00 27.32 -41.76
N PRO A 223 -5.82 27.68 -42.30
CA PRO A 223 -4.63 26.85 -42.14
C PRO A 223 -3.96 26.91 -40.77
N THR A 224 -4.18 27.98 -40.01
CA THR A 224 -3.59 28.15 -38.68
C THR A 224 -4.55 28.84 -37.71
N PHE A 225 -4.56 28.35 -36.47
CA PHE A 225 -5.32 28.89 -35.35
C PHE A 225 -4.50 28.77 -34.06
N GLU A 226 -4.46 29.83 -33.26
CA GLU A 226 -3.81 29.82 -31.94
C GLU A 226 -4.86 29.99 -30.86
N LEU A 227 -4.84 29.07 -29.88
CA LEU A 227 -5.77 29.03 -28.77
C LEU A 227 -4.99 29.04 -27.46
N LYS A 228 -5.35 29.96 -26.56
CA LYS A 228 -4.80 30.06 -25.20
C LYS A 228 -5.96 30.09 -24.21
N ALA A 229 -6.64 28.96 -24.08
CA ALA A 229 -7.85 28.85 -23.27
C ALA A 229 -8.18 27.37 -22.97
N ASN A 230 -9.02 27.17 -21.96
CA ASN A 230 -9.69 25.90 -21.75
C ASN A 230 -10.95 25.82 -22.62
N VAL A 231 -11.19 24.69 -23.27
CA VAL A 231 -12.35 24.50 -24.17
C VAL A 231 -12.96 23.11 -23.97
N GLU A 232 -14.28 23.03 -23.82
CA GLU A 232 -14.95 21.72 -23.73
C GLU A 232 -14.94 21.01 -25.08
N LYS A 233 -15.27 21.72 -26.17
CA LYS A 233 -15.36 21.13 -27.51
C LYS A 233 -14.75 21.99 -28.61
N LEU A 234 -13.79 21.42 -29.33
CA LEU A 234 -13.21 22.00 -30.55
C LEU A 234 -13.60 21.16 -31.77
N THR A 235 -14.37 21.73 -32.70
CA THR A 235 -14.66 21.09 -34.00
C THR A 235 -13.78 21.69 -35.08
N ILE A 236 -13.13 20.85 -35.87
CA ILE A 236 -12.27 21.25 -36.99
C ILE A 236 -12.89 20.71 -38.28
N ASN A 237 -13.42 21.60 -39.12
CA ASN A 237 -14.00 21.29 -40.42
C ASN A 237 -13.43 22.22 -41.50
N VAL A 238 -12.12 22.12 -41.71
CA VAL A 238 -11.38 22.98 -42.66
C VAL A 238 -11.34 22.36 -44.06
N GLU A 239 -11.06 23.19 -45.07
CA GLU A 239 -10.93 22.75 -46.46
C GLU A 239 -9.51 22.22 -46.81
N GLU A 240 -8.49 22.63 -46.05
CA GLU A 240 -7.06 22.41 -46.37
C GLU A 240 -6.29 21.86 -45.15
N ASN A 241 -4.95 22.00 -45.15
CA ASN A 241 -4.12 21.66 -43.99
C ASN A 241 -4.46 22.60 -42.81
N PHE A 242 -4.41 22.11 -41.58
CA PHE A 242 -4.65 22.89 -40.36
C PHE A 242 -3.59 22.62 -39.29
N ASN A 243 -3.16 23.68 -38.60
CA ASN A 243 -2.27 23.59 -37.45
C ASN A 243 -2.88 24.34 -36.26
N LEU A 244 -3.02 23.62 -35.14
CA LEU A 244 -3.36 24.18 -33.85
C LEU A 244 -2.09 24.62 -33.10
N PHE A 245 -2.10 25.83 -32.57
CA PHE A 245 -1.04 26.37 -31.72
C PHE A 245 -1.60 26.83 -30.37
N GLY A 246 -0.71 27.01 -29.40
CA GLY A 246 -1.03 27.53 -28.08
C GLY A 246 -1.12 26.44 -27.00
N GLU A 247 -1.81 26.76 -25.91
CA GLU A 247 -1.80 26.03 -24.65
C GLU A 247 -3.16 26.10 -23.94
N GLY A 248 -3.39 25.18 -23.00
CA GLY A 248 -4.65 25.05 -22.27
C GLY A 248 -5.18 23.61 -22.30
N LYS A 249 -6.40 23.41 -21.82
CA LYS A 249 -7.09 22.11 -21.83
C LYS A 249 -8.16 22.06 -22.91
N ILE A 250 -8.21 20.98 -23.68
CA ILE A 250 -9.31 20.72 -24.62
C ILE A 250 -9.92 19.36 -24.29
N GLU A 251 -11.17 19.33 -23.81
CA GLU A 251 -11.79 18.04 -23.42
C GLU A 251 -12.03 17.15 -24.63
N GLN A 252 -12.60 17.70 -25.71
CA GLN A 252 -12.86 16.97 -26.95
C GLN A 252 -12.46 17.76 -28.19
N ILE A 253 -11.71 17.12 -29.09
CA ILE A 253 -11.48 17.57 -30.46
C ILE A 253 -12.26 16.64 -31.41
N ILE A 254 -13.02 17.22 -32.33
CA ILE A 254 -13.68 16.50 -33.43
C ILE A 254 -13.13 17.01 -34.77
N VAL A 255 -12.47 16.14 -35.52
CA VAL A 255 -11.94 16.43 -36.86
C VAL A 255 -12.90 15.89 -37.91
N LYS A 256 -13.56 16.80 -38.63
CA LYS A 256 -14.54 16.51 -39.70
C LYS A 256 -14.00 16.73 -41.11
N GLY A 257 -13.00 17.60 -41.26
CA GLY A 257 -12.45 17.99 -42.57
C GLY A 257 -10.97 18.35 -42.52
N GLY A 258 -10.40 18.53 -43.70
CA GLY A 258 -9.00 18.90 -43.93
C GLY A 258 -8.20 17.82 -44.67
N THR A 259 -6.96 18.14 -45.03
CA THR A 259 -6.02 17.19 -45.64
C THR A 259 -5.02 16.66 -44.61
N LYS A 260 -4.33 17.57 -43.91
CA LYS A 260 -3.45 17.27 -42.78
C LYS A 260 -3.82 18.15 -41.60
N VAL A 261 -4.15 17.54 -40.47
CA VAL A 261 -4.57 18.25 -39.24
C VAL A 261 -3.55 17.96 -38.15
N ALA A 262 -2.79 18.97 -37.75
CA ALA A 262 -1.77 18.87 -36.73
C ALA A 262 -2.31 19.34 -35.38
N LEU A 263 -2.40 18.41 -34.41
CA LEU A 263 -2.89 18.66 -33.05
C LEU A 263 -1.79 18.57 -31.98
N ASN A 264 -0.52 18.38 -32.40
CA ASN A 264 0.68 18.37 -31.54
C ASN A 264 1.05 19.78 -31.03
N SER A 265 0.08 20.43 -30.40
CA SER A 265 0.17 21.73 -29.74
C SER A 265 0.53 21.55 -28.26
N GLY A 266 0.68 22.65 -27.52
CA GLY A 266 0.91 22.63 -26.06
C GLY A 266 -0.33 22.29 -25.22
N HIS A 267 -1.45 21.90 -25.84
CA HIS A 267 -2.70 21.62 -25.13
C HIS A 267 -2.71 20.23 -24.49
N GLN A 268 -3.34 20.14 -23.31
CA GLN A 268 -3.76 18.88 -22.72
C GLN A 268 -5.10 18.47 -23.35
N VAL A 269 -5.07 17.45 -24.21
CA VAL A 269 -6.26 17.02 -24.96
C VAL A 269 -6.84 15.73 -24.38
N GLY A 270 -8.11 15.77 -23.98
CA GLY A 270 -8.83 14.63 -23.40
C GLY A 270 -9.12 13.53 -24.42
N LYS A 271 -9.93 13.84 -25.43
CA LYS A 271 -10.35 12.92 -26.50
C LYS A 271 -10.21 13.55 -27.89
N VAL A 272 -9.67 12.78 -28.83
CA VAL A 272 -9.70 13.12 -30.27
C VAL A 272 -10.62 12.15 -31.00
N GLN A 273 -11.56 12.68 -31.77
CA GLN A 273 -12.45 11.95 -32.66
C GLN A 273 -12.19 12.41 -34.09
N VAL A 274 -12.01 11.46 -35.01
CA VAL A 274 -11.79 11.74 -36.43
C VAL A 274 -12.96 11.14 -37.21
N ASP A 275 -13.85 12.00 -37.69
CA ASP A 275 -15.07 11.59 -38.42
C ASP A 275 -14.76 11.27 -39.88
N ASN A 276 -13.84 12.03 -40.49
CA ASN A 276 -13.44 11.82 -41.87
C ASN A 276 -12.14 11.01 -41.95
N LYS A 277 -12.26 9.76 -42.40
CA LYS A 277 -11.15 8.78 -42.51
C LYS A 277 -10.07 9.18 -43.52
N SER A 278 -10.33 10.12 -44.44
CA SER A 278 -9.32 10.59 -45.40
C SER A 278 -8.36 11.63 -44.79
N VAL A 279 -8.65 12.15 -43.59
CA VAL A 279 -7.83 13.18 -42.95
C VAL A 279 -6.63 12.54 -42.26
N SER A 280 -5.43 13.02 -42.58
CA SER A 280 -4.23 12.65 -41.83
C SER A 280 -4.12 13.51 -40.56
N VAL A 281 -4.31 12.91 -39.39
CA VAL A 281 -4.26 13.62 -38.10
C VAL A 281 -2.98 13.30 -37.33
N THR A 282 -2.19 14.33 -37.02
CA THR A 282 -1.10 14.21 -36.04
C THR A 282 -1.68 14.43 -34.65
N LEU A 283 -1.62 13.41 -33.80
CA LEU A 283 -2.21 13.45 -32.47
C LEU A 283 -1.42 14.34 -31.50
N PRO A 284 -2.07 14.86 -30.44
CA PRO A 284 -1.40 15.56 -29.34
C PRO A 284 -0.33 14.68 -28.67
N VAL A 285 0.70 15.31 -28.10
CA VAL A 285 1.66 14.58 -27.25
C VAL A 285 0.95 14.23 -25.95
N ILE A 286 0.88 12.94 -25.65
CA ILE A 286 0.20 12.42 -24.47
C ILE A 286 1.19 12.33 -23.30
N ASP A 287 0.84 12.89 -22.14
CA ASP A 287 1.70 12.78 -20.95
C ASP A 287 1.50 11.41 -20.29
N LYS A 288 2.54 10.59 -20.35
CA LYS A 288 2.60 9.25 -19.75
C LYS A 288 3.61 9.16 -18.61
N LYS A 289 4.17 10.28 -18.14
CA LYS A 289 5.27 10.28 -17.17
C LYS A 289 4.89 9.56 -15.87
N GLU A 290 3.78 9.96 -15.27
CA GLU A 290 3.28 9.37 -14.01
C GLU A 290 2.98 7.88 -14.16
N LEU A 291 2.26 7.49 -15.22
CA LEU A 291 1.95 6.09 -15.51
C LEU A 291 3.23 5.26 -15.66
N THR A 292 4.22 5.78 -16.38
CA THR A 292 5.51 5.10 -16.58
C THR A 292 6.28 4.97 -15.26
N THR A 293 6.27 5.99 -14.41
CA THR A 293 6.88 5.95 -13.07
C THR A 293 6.24 4.88 -12.19
N LEU A 294 4.89 4.81 -12.17
CA LEU A 294 4.17 3.78 -11.39
C LEU A 294 4.51 2.36 -11.85
N LEU A 295 4.69 2.16 -13.17
CA LEU A 295 4.97 0.87 -13.77
C LEU A 295 6.44 0.43 -13.66
N ALA A 296 7.36 1.36 -13.37
CA ALA A 296 8.80 1.08 -13.32
C ALA A 296 9.18 0.16 -12.15
N SER A 297 8.49 0.29 -11.00
CA SER A 297 8.76 -0.53 -9.82
C SER A 297 7.47 -0.77 -9.03
N PRO A 298 6.62 -1.72 -9.45
CA PRO A 298 5.47 -2.12 -8.65
C PRO A 298 5.95 -2.71 -7.31
N PRO A 299 5.34 -2.32 -6.17
CA PRO A 299 5.83 -2.67 -4.83
C PRO A 299 5.43 -4.10 -4.44
N TYR A 300 5.94 -5.08 -5.19
CA TYR A 300 5.68 -6.48 -4.93
C TYR A 300 6.35 -6.97 -3.65
N VAL A 301 5.68 -7.93 -3.00
CA VAL A 301 6.20 -8.66 -1.85
C VAL A 301 6.23 -10.15 -2.20
N GLN A 302 6.84 -10.97 -1.34
CA GLN A 302 6.90 -12.42 -1.57
C GLN A 302 5.50 -13.04 -1.57
N VAL A 303 5.32 -14.09 -2.37
CA VAL A 303 4.08 -14.88 -2.37
C VAL A 303 4.25 -16.08 -1.44
N SER A 304 3.30 -16.29 -0.54
CA SER A 304 3.26 -17.46 0.33
C SER A 304 1.81 -17.97 0.48
N ILE A 305 1.68 -19.24 0.88
CA ILE A 305 0.38 -19.86 1.17
C ILE A 305 -0.10 -19.46 2.57
N ASN A 306 0.81 -19.36 3.53
CA ASN A 306 0.48 -19.21 4.96
C ASN A 306 1.47 -18.36 5.76
N GLY A 307 2.55 -17.86 5.15
CA GLY A 307 3.53 -16.97 5.78
C GLY A 307 4.57 -17.64 6.66
N TYR A 308 4.57 -18.97 6.83
CA TYR A 308 5.57 -19.68 7.66
C TYR A 308 6.99 -19.70 7.07
N ASP A 309 7.11 -19.41 5.77
CA ASP A 309 8.36 -19.29 5.02
C ASP A 309 8.93 -17.87 4.99
N ILE A 310 8.15 -16.87 5.44
CA ILE A 310 8.49 -15.44 5.37
C ILE A 310 8.80 -14.90 6.77
N LEU A 311 9.84 -14.05 6.89
CA LEU A 311 10.25 -13.47 8.16
C LEU A 311 9.17 -12.57 8.77
N THR A 312 9.09 -12.52 10.10
CA THR A 312 8.14 -11.64 10.82
C THR A 312 8.35 -10.15 10.56
N THR A 313 9.53 -9.75 10.09
CA THR A 313 9.85 -8.37 9.66
C THR A 313 9.39 -8.05 8.24
N ASP A 314 9.15 -9.07 7.43
CA ASP A 314 8.86 -8.94 6.01
C ASP A 314 7.37 -9.12 5.75
N LYS A 315 6.88 -8.44 4.71
CA LYS A 315 5.51 -8.61 4.21
C LYS A 315 5.45 -9.69 3.14
N TRP A 316 4.30 -10.34 3.05
CA TRP A 316 3.95 -11.30 2.00
C TRP A 316 2.50 -11.14 1.57
N THR A 317 2.13 -11.81 0.48
CA THR A 317 0.78 -11.81 -0.08
C THR A 317 0.41 -13.20 -0.61
N MET A 318 -0.88 -13.48 -0.82
CA MET A 318 -1.32 -14.71 -1.48
C MET A 318 -1.22 -14.58 -3.01
N GLN A 319 -1.09 -15.71 -3.71
CA GLN A 319 -1.00 -15.73 -5.17
C GLN A 319 -2.24 -15.10 -5.83
N VAL A 320 -3.43 -15.27 -5.23
CA VAL A 320 -4.68 -14.70 -5.76
C VAL A 320 -4.65 -13.17 -5.76
N ASP A 321 -4.23 -12.56 -4.65
CA ASP A 321 -4.14 -11.09 -4.53
C ASP A 321 -3.04 -10.53 -5.43
N ARG A 322 -1.92 -11.26 -5.55
CA ARG A 322 -0.86 -10.94 -6.51
C ARG A 322 -1.36 -10.93 -7.96
N ASN A 323 -2.12 -11.95 -8.36
CA ASN A 323 -2.64 -12.05 -9.72
C ASN A 323 -3.65 -10.94 -10.06
N ILE A 324 -4.47 -10.52 -9.10
CA ILE A 324 -5.40 -9.39 -9.25
C ILE A 324 -4.61 -8.10 -9.52
N PHE A 325 -3.57 -7.84 -8.74
CA PHE A 325 -2.74 -6.66 -8.94
C PHE A 325 -1.93 -6.72 -10.24
N ASP A 326 -1.37 -7.88 -10.58
CA ASP A 326 -0.66 -8.10 -11.85
C ASP A 326 -1.57 -7.83 -13.07
N SER A 327 -2.86 -8.16 -12.98
CA SER A 327 -3.84 -7.87 -14.04
C SER A 327 -4.06 -6.36 -14.24
N ALA A 328 -4.09 -5.59 -13.16
CA ALA A 328 -4.15 -4.13 -13.22
C ALA A 328 -2.86 -3.53 -13.78
N VAL A 329 -1.70 -4.05 -13.38
CA VAL A 329 -0.38 -3.66 -13.92
C VAL A 329 -0.30 -3.94 -15.43
N ALA A 330 -0.79 -5.10 -15.89
CA ALA A 330 -0.83 -5.46 -17.30
C ALA A 330 -1.72 -4.51 -18.12
N SER A 331 -2.90 -4.19 -17.60
CA SER A 331 -3.83 -3.22 -18.24
C SER A 331 -3.20 -1.82 -18.34
N ALA A 332 -2.55 -1.36 -17.27
CA ALA A 332 -1.81 -0.10 -17.25
C ALA A 332 -0.64 -0.09 -18.26
N LYS A 333 0.12 -1.20 -18.38
CA LYS A 333 1.18 -1.36 -19.40
C LYS A 333 0.65 -1.28 -20.82
N ALA A 334 -0.52 -1.88 -21.09
CA ALA A 334 -1.14 -1.82 -22.42
C ALA A 334 -1.44 -0.36 -22.83
N VAL A 335 -1.93 0.46 -21.90
CA VAL A 335 -2.17 1.90 -22.14
C VAL A 335 -0.86 2.66 -22.31
N ALA A 336 0.15 2.39 -21.48
CA ALA A 336 1.47 3.03 -21.59
C ALA A 336 2.13 2.77 -22.96
N ASN A 337 2.02 1.55 -23.49
CA ASN A 337 2.60 1.14 -24.77
C ASN A 337 1.76 1.54 -26.01
N ASN A 338 0.50 1.95 -25.82
CA ASN A 338 -0.36 2.34 -26.93
C ASN A 338 -0.04 3.77 -27.39
N ASN A 339 0.59 3.92 -28.57
CA ASN A 339 0.93 5.22 -29.17
C ASN A 339 -0.30 6.08 -29.53
N SER A 340 -1.48 5.49 -29.56
CA SER A 340 -2.75 6.16 -29.84
C SER A 340 -3.64 6.28 -28.59
N ALA A 341 -3.11 6.01 -27.40
CA ALA A 341 -3.86 6.21 -26.16
C ALA A 341 -4.28 7.67 -25.99
N SER A 342 -5.49 7.92 -25.52
CA SER A 342 -5.93 9.26 -25.13
C SER A 342 -5.44 9.62 -23.72
N GLN A 343 -5.41 10.92 -23.40
CA GLN A 343 -5.04 11.37 -22.04
C GLN A 343 -6.03 10.81 -21.00
N GLU A 344 -7.31 10.71 -21.36
CA GLU A 344 -8.34 10.11 -20.51
C GLU A 344 -8.10 8.61 -20.27
N GLN A 345 -7.62 7.86 -21.27
CA GLN A 345 -7.23 6.46 -21.08
C GLN A 345 -6.05 6.33 -20.13
N VAL A 346 -5.05 7.22 -20.23
CA VAL A 346 -3.90 7.25 -19.31
C VAL A 346 -4.35 7.57 -17.88
N LYS A 347 -5.21 8.57 -17.69
CA LYS A 347 -5.76 8.94 -16.38
C LYS A 347 -6.55 7.79 -15.75
N ASN A 348 -7.42 7.15 -16.52
CA ASN A 348 -8.19 5.99 -16.05
C ASN A 348 -7.28 4.81 -15.68
N ALA A 349 -6.22 4.55 -16.45
CA ALA A 349 -5.24 3.52 -16.13
C ALA A 349 -4.50 3.81 -14.81
N ILE A 350 -4.13 5.07 -14.54
CA ILE A 350 -3.50 5.49 -13.28
C ILE A 350 -4.45 5.25 -12.10
N THR A 351 -5.72 5.66 -12.22
CA THR A 351 -6.74 5.46 -11.17
C THR A 351 -6.95 3.98 -10.88
N GLN A 352 -7.11 3.15 -11.92
CA GLN A 352 -7.28 1.71 -11.77
C GLN A 352 -6.07 1.04 -11.11
N TYR A 353 -4.85 1.41 -11.53
CA TYR A 353 -3.62 0.93 -10.92
C TYR A 353 -3.55 1.28 -9.43
N ARG A 354 -3.86 2.52 -9.05
CA ARG A 354 -3.84 2.97 -7.64
C ARG A 354 -4.87 2.24 -6.79
N ASN A 355 -6.08 2.04 -7.29
CA ASN A 355 -7.12 1.30 -6.58
C ASN A 355 -6.69 -0.16 -6.35
N ALA A 356 -6.15 -0.81 -7.38
CA ALA A 356 -5.64 -2.18 -7.26
C ALA A 356 -4.43 -2.27 -6.30
N LEU A 357 -3.54 -1.26 -6.32
CA LEU A 357 -2.41 -1.18 -5.41
C LEU A 357 -2.86 -1.07 -3.95
N SER A 358 -3.87 -0.25 -3.67
CA SER A 358 -4.43 -0.09 -2.32
C SER A 358 -5.00 -1.42 -1.78
N VAL A 359 -5.76 -2.14 -2.62
CA VAL A 359 -6.30 -3.47 -2.29
C VAL A 359 -5.15 -4.46 -2.06
N TYR A 360 -4.16 -4.48 -2.95
CA TYR A 360 -2.99 -5.34 -2.85
C TYR A 360 -2.20 -5.09 -1.56
N GLN A 361 -1.94 -3.84 -1.20
CA GLN A 361 -1.24 -3.46 0.03
C GLN A 361 -2.03 -3.85 1.29
N THR A 362 -3.36 -3.74 1.25
CA THR A 362 -4.23 -4.16 2.36
C THR A 362 -4.24 -5.67 2.54
N ALA A 363 -4.09 -6.44 1.45
CA ALA A 363 -3.98 -7.90 1.49
C ALA A 363 -2.62 -8.40 2.00
N GLN A 364 -1.61 -7.52 2.08
CA GLN A 364 -0.29 -7.91 2.58
C GLN A 364 -0.31 -8.20 4.07
N LYS A 365 0.38 -9.27 4.46
CA LYS A 365 0.48 -9.75 5.84
C LYS A 365 1.96 -9.84 6.24
N TYR A 366 2.26 -9.75 7.52
CA TYR A 366 3.60 -10.05 8.02
C TYR A 366 3.82 -11.56 8.06
N GLY A 367 5.07 -11.99 7.87
CA GLY A 367 5.46 -13.39 7.96
C GLY A 367 5.36 -13.95 9.38
N LEU A 368 5.49 -15.27 9.51
CA LEU A 368 5.45 -16.00 10.79
C LEU A 368 6.80 -16.66 11.14
N LYS A 369 7.78 -16.61 10.23
CA LYS A 369 9.12 -17.16 10.44
C LYS A 369 9.94 -16.21 11.33
N TYR A 370 10.35 -16.67 12.50
CA TYR A 370 11.30 -15.90 13.29
C TYR A 370 12.72 -16.06 12.71
N GLY A 371 13.41 -14.94 12.53
CA GLY A 371 14.80 -14.92 12.07
C GLY A 371 15.74 -15.60 13.07
N TYR A 372 16.87 -16.11 12.57
CA TYR A 372 17.92 -16.89 13.28
C TYR A 372 18.54 -16.22 14.55
N GLY A 373 18.07 -15.06 14.99
CA GLY A 373 18.68 -14.26 16.07
C GLY A 373 18.04 -14.36 17.45
N TYR A 374 16.75 -14.67 17.58
CA TYR A 374 16.06 -14.60 18.89
C TYR A 374 15.79 -15.96 19.55
N GLY A 375 15.63 -17.05 18.79
CA GLY A 375 15.36 -18.39 19.37
C GLY A 375 16.61 -19.25 19.62
N ASN A 376 17.77 -18.88 19.08
CA ASN A 376 18.99 -19.70 19.17
C ASN A 376 19.67 -19.60 20.54
N SER A 377 19.64 -18.44 21.20
CA SER A 377 20.15 -18.26 22.56
C SER A 377 19.35 -19.07 23.58
N ASP A 378 18.03 -19.15 23.41
CA ASP A 378 17.15 -19.80 24.38
C ASP A 378 17.14 -21.32 24.18
N LYS A 379 17.24 -21.80 22.94
CA LYS A 379 17.53 -23.21 22.68
C LYS A 379 18.91 -23.61 23.18
N ALA A 380 19.92 -22.76 23.05
CA ALA A 380 21.24 -23.00 23.65
C ALA A 380 21.16 -23.02 25.18
N THR A 381 20.33 -22.16 25.79
CA THR A 381 20.06 -22.16 27.24
C THR A 381 19.35 -23.44 27.68
N LEU A 382 18.33 -23.88 26.95
CA LEU A 382 17.62 -25.14 27.20
C LEU A 382 18.56 -26.35 27.03
N GLN A 383 19.41 -26.35 26.00
CA GLN A 383 20.41 -27.41 25.80
C GLN A 383 21.48 -27.42 26.90
N SER A 384 21.91 -26.25 27.36
CA SER A 384 22.81 -26.11 28.51
C SER A 384 22.17 -26.67 29.78
N LEU A 385 20.89 -26.38 30.00
CA LEU A 385 20.13 -26.89 31.13
C LEU A 385 20.02 -28.42 31.10
N ILE A 386 19.72 -29.01 29.93
CA ILE A 386 19.72 -30.47 29.71
C ILE A 386 21.08 -31.08 30.09
N ASN A 387 22.17 -30.45 29.62
CA ASN A 387 23.52 -30.95 29.86
C ASN A 387 23.99 -30.76 31.32
N SER A 388 23.37 -29.84 32.07
CA SER A 388 23.77 -29.50 33.45
C SER A 388 23.26 -30.47 34.52
N ILE A 389 22.40 -31.42 34.15
CA ILE A 389 21.71 -32.30 35.09
C ILE A 389 22.70 -33.26 35.74
N GLN A 390 22.81 -33.18 37.05
CA GLN A 390 23.65 -34.07 37.85
C GLN A 390 22.83 -35.30 38.25
N TYR A 391 23.06 -36.42 37.58
CA TYR A 391 22.44 -37.68 37.96
C TYR A 391 23.19 -38.33 39.12
N VAL A 392 22.43 -38.83 40.09
CA VAL A 392 22.93 -39.61 41.22
C VAL A 392 22.58 -41.08 41.04
N THR A 393 23.18 -41.96 41.84
CA THR A 393 22.99 -43.41 41.74
C THR A 393 21.52 -43.79 41.93
N VAL A 394 21.03 -44.72 41.11
CA VAL A 394 19.71 -45.33 41.30
C VAL A 394 19.83 -46.52 42.25
N SER A 395 19.07 -46.53 43.34
CA SER A 395 19.22 -47.52 44.42
C SER A 395 17.95 -47.63 45.27
N TRP A 396 17.94 -48.60 46.20
CA TRP A 396 16.98 -48.73 47.30
C TRP A 396 17.57 -48.37 48.67
N GLY A 397 18.80 -47.85 48.70
CA GLY A 397 19.51 -47.38 49.90
C GLY A 397 20.39 -48.42 50.59
N SER A 398 20.30 -49.72 50.29
CA SER A 398 21.17 -50.71 50.94
C SER A 398 22.59 -50.78 50.36
N ASP A 399 22.77 -50.30 49.14
CA ASP A 399 23.93 -50.52 48.27
C ASP A 399 24.69 -49.23 47.92
N VAL A 400 24.36 -48.10 48.58
CA VAL A 400 25.00 -46.80 48.38
C VAL A 400 25.78 -46.40 49.64
N TYR A 401 27.01 -45.93 49.45
CA TYR A 401 27.85 -45.45 50.55
C TYR A 401 27.21 -44.28 51.32
N HIS A 402 27.56 -44.15 52.59
CA HIS A 402 27.12 -43.05 53.45
C HIS A 402 27.44 -41.67 52.83
N ASN A 403 26.51 -40.72 52.97
CA ASN A 403 26.55 -39.37 52.38
C ASN A 403 26.60 -39.27 50.85
N ASN A 404 26.62 -40.37 50.11
CA ASN A 404 26.41 -40.32 48.67
C ASN A 404 24.90 -40.20 48.38
N PRO A 405 24.47 -39.17 47.64
CA PRO A 405 23.08 -39.03 47.27
C PRO A 405 22.68 -40.16 46.32
N TRP A 406 21.43 -40.61 46.45
CA TRP A 406 20.82 -41.57 45.54
C TRP A 406 19.33 -41.24 45.31
N THR A 407 18.78 -41.79 44.24
CA THR A 407 17.35 -41.68 43.90
C THR A 407 16.80 -43.06 43.55
N THR A 408 15.48 -43.20 43.55
CA THR A 408 14.80 -44.42 43.07
C THR A 408 14.69 -44.42 41.55
N GLN A 409 14.42 -45.58 40.96
CA GLN A 409 14.21 -45.69 39.53
C GLN A 409 13.04 -44.83 39.03
N ALA A 410 11.99 -44.68 39.84
CA ALA A 410 10.83 -43.85 39.49
C ALA A 410 11.21 -42.36 39.39
N GLU A 411 12.00 -41.85 40.34
CA GLU A 411 12.49 -40.47 40.34
C GLU A 411 13.45 -40.22 39.16
N ARG A 412 14.30 -41.20 38.83
CA ARG A 412 15.17 -41.16 37.65
C ARG A 412 14.37 -41.10 36.35
N ASN A 413 13.37 -41.96 36.19
CA ASN A 413 12.52 -41.99 35.00
C ASN A 413 11.76 -40.67 34.79
N ALA A 414 11.35 -40.01 35.88
CA ALA A 414 10.63 -38.74 35.82
C ALA A 414 11.50 -37.61 35.24
N ILE A 415 12.75 -37.48 35.69
CA ILE A 415 13.68 -36.48 35.14
C ILE A 415 14.09 -36.82 33.69
N ASP A 416 14.32 -38.11 33.37
CA ASP A 416 14.67 -38.54 32.00
C ASP A 416 13.53 -38.25 31.00
N SER A 417 12.26 -38.36 31.45
CA SER A 417 11.09 -38.00 30.66
C SER A 417 11.02 -36.49 30.38
N ALA A 418 11.30 -35.66 31.38
CA ALA A 418 11.34 -34.21 31.22
C ALA A 418 12.48 -33.77 30.28
N VAL A 419 13.65 -34.41 30.36
CA VAL A 419 14.78 -34.20 29.45
C VAL A 419 14.40 -34.57 28.01
N SER A 420 13.73 -35.70 27.81
CA SER A 420 13.30 -36.13 26.48
C SER A 420 12.32 -35.13 25.83
N ALA A 421 11.37 -34.63 26.62
CA ALA A 421 10.43 -33.59 26.16
C ALA A 421 11.15 -32.27 25.81
N ALA A 422 12.10 -31.84 26.65
CA ALA A 422 12.92 -30.67 26.38
C ALA A 422 13.78 -30.83 25.11
N GLN A 423 14.39 -32.00 24.92
CA GLN A 423 15.22 -32.29 23.74
C GLN A 423 14.40 -32.31 22.45
N ALA A 424 13.14 -32.78 22.50
CA ALA A 424 12.22 -32.71 21.36
C ALA A 424 11.96 -31.26 20.91
N VAL A 425 11.84 -30.32 21.86
CA VAL A 425 11.67 -28.88 21.55
C VAL A 425 12.95 -28.28 20.96
N VAL A 426 14.13 -28.65 21.47
CA VAL A 426 15.42 -28.22 20.89
C VAL A 426 15.52 -28.67 19.42
N ASN A 427 15.21 -29.94 19.16
CA ASN A 427 15.33 -30.56 17.83
C ASN A 427 14.22 -30.14 16.85
N ASN A 428 13.09 -29.62 17.34
CA ASN A 428 11.99 -29.19 16.49
C ASN A 428 12.33 -27.85 15.80
N TYR A 429 12.51 -27.90 14.48
CA TYR A 429 12.79 -26.73 13.64
C TYR A 429 11.70 -25.65 13.74
N TYR A 430 10.46 -26.03 14.04
CA TYR A 430 9.29 -25.15 14.08
C TYR A 430 8.85 -24.76 15.51
N ALA A 431 9.65 -25.07 16.55
CA ALA A 431 9.30 -24.72 17.93
C ALA A 431 9.14 -23.19 18.10
N THR A 432 8.05 -22.78 18.73
CA THR A 432 7.76 -21.37 19.04
C THR A 432 8.51 -20.92 20.30
N GLN A 433 8.59 -19.60 20.54
CA GLN A 433 9.16 -19.08 21.79
C GLN A 433 8.39 -19.56 23.02
N THR A 434 7.06 -19.67 22.91
CA THR A 434 6.23 -20.21 23.98
C THR A 434 6.59 -21.66 24.27
N ASP A 435 6.82 -22.49 23.24
CA ASP A 435 7.26 -23.87 23.41
C ASP A 435 8.63 -23.96 24.12
N ILE A 436 9.58 -23.10 23.73
CA ILE A 436 10.92 -23.06 24.33
C ILE A 436 10.86 -22.61 25.80
N THR A 437 10.11 -21.54 26.09
CA THR A 437 9.93 -21.03 27.47
C THR A 437 9.23 -22.05 28.35
N ILE A 438 8.18 -22.72 27.86
CA ILE A 438 7.49 -23.79 28.59
C ILE A 438 8.46 -24.95 28.86
N ALA A 439 9.26 -25.36 27.87
CA ALA A 439 10.24 -26.43 28.04
C ALA A 439 11.32 -26.08 29.08
N ILE A 440 11.83 -24.84 29.09
CA ILE A 440 12.78 -24.36 30.12
C ILE A 440 12.16 -24.44 31.51
N ASN A 441 10.94 -23.91 31.69
CA ASN A 441 10.27 -23.91 32.98
C ASN A 441 9.97 -25.34 33.47
N ASN A 442 9.48 -26.19 32.59
CA ASN A 442 9.18 -27.59 32.91
C ASN A 442 10.45 -28.36 33.30
N LEU A 443 11.55 -28.18 32.57
CA LEU A 443 12.81 -28.87 32.88
C LEU A 443 13.42 -28.35 34.19
N ASN A 444 13.40 -27.04 34.45
CA ASN A 444 13.85 -26.48 35.72
C ASN A 444 13.07 -27.04 36.91
N ASN A 445 11.74 -27.12 36.80
CA ASN A 445 10.90 -27.70 37.84
C ASN A 445 11.25 -29.18 38.07
N ALA A 446 11.41 -29.96 37.00
CA ALA A 446 11.79 -31.37 37.10
C ALA A 446 13.17 -31.55 37.75
N ILE A 447 14.16 -30.71 37.40
CA ILE A 447 15.49 -30.72 38.03
C ILE A 447 15.39 -30.43 39.53
N TRP A 448 14.60 -29.43 39.90
CA TRP A 448 14.37 -29.10 41.31
C TRP A 448 13.74 -30.27 42.06
N THR A 449 12.67 -30.86 41.52
CA THR A 449 12.02 -32.04 42.11
C THR A 449 12.99 -33.21 42.24
N TYR A 450 13.79 -33.48 41.20
CA TYR A 450 14.77 -34.56 41.22
C TYR A 450 15.84 -34.36 42.30
N LYS A 451 16.37 -33.13 42.44
CA LYS A 451 17.33 -32.79 43.50
C LYS A 451 16.71 -32.90 44.89
N SER A 452 15.47 -32.45 45.07
CA SER A 452 14.74 -32.58 46.34
C SER A 452 14.43 -34.03 46.70
N ALA A 453 14.41 -34.94 45.72
CA ALA A 453 14.22 -36.37 45.93
C ALA A 453 15.50 -37.11 46.33
N TYR A 454 16.64 -36.43 46.44
CA TYR A 454 17.89 -37.05 46.87
C TYR A 454 17.75 -37.63 48.27
N LYS A 455 18.09 -38.91 48.37
CA LYS A 455 18.12 -39.67 49.62
C LYS A 455 19.56 -39.91 50.01
N TYR A 456 19.77 -40.02 51.31
CA TYR A 456 21.07 -40.29 51.92
C TYR A 456 20.91 -41.42 52.94
N ASN A 457 21.88 -42.31 53.00
CA ASN A 457 21.87 -43.40 53.96
C ASN A 457 22.41 -42.93 55.31
N ASN A 458 21.63 -43.16 56.38
CA ASN A 458 21.98 -42.79 57.75
C ASN A 458 22.66 -43.91 58.56
N ASN A 459 22.86 -45.11 57.99
CA ASN A 459 23.43 -46.23 58.71
C ASN A 459 24.95 -46.27 58.58
N TYR A 460 25.64 -46.01 59.70
CA TYR A 460 27.01 -46.47 59.91
C TYR A 460 27.00 -48.00 59.91
N TYR A 461 27.59 -48.63 58.90
CA TYR A 461 27.92 -50.04 58.96
C TYR A 461 29.18 -50.22 59.82
N TYR A 462 29.01 -50.31 61.14
CA TYR A 462 30.04 -50.87 62.01
C TYR A 462 29.92 -52.40 61.96
N GLY A 463 30.73 -53.08 61.15
CA GLY A 463 30.85 -54.53 61.23
C GLY A 463 31.29 -54.95 62.64
N ASN A 464 30.64 -55.95 63.24
CA ASN A 464 30.93 -56.38 64.60
C ASN A 464 32.18 -57.29 64.65
N LYS A 465 33.30 -56.74 65.11
CA LYS A 465 34.56 -57.48 65.31
C LYS A 465 34.59 -58.42 66.52
N TYR A 466 33.52 -58.47 67.33
CA TYR A 466 33.49 -59.23 68.56
C TYR A 466 33.81 -60.72 68.37
N SER A 467 33.31 -61.34 67.30
CA SER A 467 33.62 -62.74 66.97
C SER A 467 35.10 -62.95 66.62
N LEU A 468 35.70 -62.03 65.86
CA LEU A 468 37.14 -62.10 65.55
C LEU A 468 38.00 -61.81 66.78
N GLN A 469 37.63 -60.83 67.61
CA GLN A 469 38.30 -60.51 68.87
C GLN A 469 38.30 -61.73 69.82
N THR A 470 37.15 -62.40 69.92
CA THR A 470 37.01 -63.63 70.71
C THR A 470 37.90 -64.73 70.16
N LEU A 471 37.94 -64.90 68.83
CA LEU A 471 38.73 -65.93 68.18
C LEU A 471 40.24 -65.69 68.31
N VAL A 472 40.70 -64.43 68.21
CA VAL A 472 42.09 -64.04 68.46
C VAL A 472 42.49 -64.36 69.90
N ASN A 473 41.64 -64.02 70.88
CA ASN A 473 41.91 -64.34 72.27
C ASN A 473 41.98 -65.87 72.51
N GLN A 474 41.11 -66.63 71.86
CA GLN A 474 41.16 -68.10 71.89
C GLN A 474 42.46 -68.62 71.26
N ALA A 475 42.86 -68.11 70.09
CA ALA A 475 44.08 -68.50 69.40
C ALA A 475 45.33 -68.27 70.28
N LYS A 476 45.40 -67.12 70.96
CA LYS A 476 46.47 -66.81 71.92
C LYS A 476 46.52 -67.78 73.10
N GLY A 477 45.39 -68.31 73.53
CA GLY A 477 45.33 -69.34 74.57
C GLY A 477 45.82 -70.72 74.12
N MET A 478 46.13 -70.92 72.83
CA MET A 478 46.54 -72.20 72.26
C MET A 478 48.05 -72.33 72.04
N TYR A 479 48.85 -71.32 72.37
CA TYR A 479 50.30 -71.48 72.32
C TYR A 479 50.77 -72.55 73.29
N VAL A 480 51.64 -73.43 72.81
CA VAL A 480 52.29 -74.46 73.59
C VAL A 480 53.81 -74.25 73.56
N THR A 481 54.55 -74.93 74.43
CA THR A 481 56.00 -74.73 74.53
C THR A 481 56.69 -74.97 73.19
N VAL A 482 57.65 -74.09 72.84
CA VAL A 482 58.48 -74.29 71.64
C VAL A 482 59.72 -75.09 72.02
N SER A 483 59.98 -76.18 71.31
CA SER A 483 61.16 -77.03 71.50
C SER A 483 61.65 -77.55 70.14
N GLU A 484 62.91 -77.96 70.04
CA GLU A 484 63.45 -78.56 68.81
C GLU A 484 63.05 -80.03 68.68
N ASP A 485 63.10 -80.78 69.77
CA ASP A 485 62.90 -82.24 69.77
C ASP A 485 62.00 -82.77 70.92
N GLY A 486 61.56 -81.88 71.81
CA GLY A 486 60.72 -82.22 72.96
C GLY A 486 61.49 -82.79 74.16
N SER A 487 62.82 -82.75 74.14
CA SER A 487 63.66 -83.21 75.26
C SER A 487 63.51 -82.29 76.48
N GLY A 488 63.50 -82.89 77.67
CA GLY A 488 63.36 -82.16 78.94
C GLY A 488 61.95 -81.60 79.22
N LEU A 489 60.97 -81.93 78.37
CA LEU A 489 59.55 -81.61 78.60
C LEU A 489 58.82 -82.87 79.08
N SER A 490 57.99 -82.72 80.12
CA SER A 490 57.15 -83.82 80.60
C SER A 490 56.30 -84.44 79.50
N SER A 491 56.11 -85.76 79.53
CA SER A 491 55.24 -86.49 78.59
C SER A 491 53.80 -85.96 78.48
N ASN A 492 53.32 -85.20 79.47
CA ASN A 492 52.00 -84.55 79.42
C ASN A 492 52.00 -83.17 78.75
N THR A 493 53.16 -82.55 78.58
CA THR A 493 53.31 -81.21 77.99
C THR A 493 53.20 -81.28 76.47
N ASN A 494 52.31 -80.46 75.89
CA ASN A 494 52.27 -80.25 74.45
C ASN A 494 53.40 -79.29 74.04
N TRP A 495 54.03 -79.54 72.90
CA TRP A 495 55.01 -78.64 72.31
C TRP A 495 54.92 -78.61 70.78
N THR A 496 55.49 -77.56 70.18
CA THR A 496 55.63 -77.39 68.72
C THR A 496 57.03 -76.93 68.38
N THR A 497 57.46 -77.13 67.14
CA THR A 497 58.71 -76.54 66.63
C THR A 497 58.57 -75.03 66.45
N TYR A 498 59.70 -74.33 66.36
CA TYR A 498 59.71 -72.88 66.13
C TYR A 498 58.98 -72.49 64.83
N MET A 499 59.17 -73.25 63.75
CA MET A 499 58.55 -72.93 62.46
C MET A 499 57.02 -73.07 62.51
N GLU A 500 56.50 -74.08 63.19
CA GLU A 500 55.07 -74.30 63.39
C GLU A 500 54.45 -73.18 64.23
N TRP A 501 55.14 -72.76 65.30
CA TRP A 501 54.75 -71.62 66.11
C TRP A 501 54.74 -70.32 65.30
N TYR A 502 55.79 -70.04 64.52
CA TYR A 502 55.94 -68.80 63.75
C TYR A 502 54.83 -68.62 62.70
N ILE A 503 54.44 -69.69 62.00
CA ILE A 503 53.35 -69.66 61.02
C ILE A 503 52.02 -69.32 61.70
N PHE A 504 51.75 -69.95 62.85
CA PHE A 504 50.54 -69.68 63.61
C PHE A 504 50.53 -68.25 64.19
N ASP A 505 51.66 -67.82 64.75
CA ASP A 505 51.83 -66.48 65.32
C ASP A 505 51.68 -65.37 64.28
N SER A 506 52.16 -65.62 63.06
CA SER A 506 51.95 -64.71 61.93
C SER A 506 50.46 -64.55 61.57
N ALA A 507 49.69 -65.64 61.64
CA ALA A 507 48.25 -65.59 61.38
C ALA A 507 47.47 -64.89 62.50
N VAL A 508 47.86 -65.10 63.76
CA VAL A 508 47.32 -64.36 64.92
C VAL A 508 47.64 -62.88 64.79
N SER A 509 48.89 -62.52 64.49
CA SER A 509 49.34 -61.13 64.32
C SER A 509 48.62 -60.41 63.17
N TYR A 510 48.34 -61.11 62.06
CA TYR A 510 47.54 -60.57 60.97
C TYR A 510 46.11 -60.26 61.41
N ALA A 511 45.47 -61.17 62.15
CA ALA A 511 44.14 -60.96 62.70
C ALA A 511 44.10 -59.82 63.75
N GLU A 512 45.14 -59.66 64.55
CA GLU A 512 45.28 -58.54 65.49
C GLU A 512 45.44 -57.19 64.80
N THR A 513 46.30 -57.13 63.79
CA THR A 513 46.48 -55.93 62.97
C THR A 513 45.16 -55.54 62.31
N PHE A 514 44.41 -56.54 61.83
CA PHE A 514 43.08 -56.31 61.28
C PHE A 514 42.08 -55.79 62.33
N LEU A 515 42.13 -56.27 63.59
CA LEU A 515 41.30 -55.75 64.68
C LEU A 515 41.56 -54.26 64.95
N SER A 516 42.81 -53.81 64.86
CA SER A 516 43.19 -52.39 65.01
C SER A 516 42.82 -51.50 63.83
N ASN A 517 42.46 -52.05 62.66
CA ASN A 517 42.07 -51.28 61.49
C ASN A 517 40.60 -50.78 61.60
N ASN A 518 40.37 -49.47 61.50
CA ASN A 518 39.02 -48.90 61.60
C ASN A 518 38.20 -48.96 60.31
N TYR A 519 38.78 -49.43 59.19
CA TYR A 519 38.11 -49.48 57.88
C TYR A 519 38.13 -50.92 57.34
N PHE A 520 36.97 -51.58 57.36
CA PHE A 520 36.82 -52.98 56.96
C PHE A 520 35.37 -53.31 56.56
N SER A 521 35.18 -54.39 55.82
CA SER A 521 33.89 -54.97 55.42
C SER A 521 33.58 -56.31 56.10
N ASP A 522 32.31 -56.73 56.10
CA ASP A 522 31.89 -58.03 56.64
C ASP A 522 32.52 -59.22 55.87
N TYR A 523 32.77 -59.03 54.57
CA TYR A 523 33.50 -60.00 53.76
C TYR A 523 34.94 -60.16 54.27
N GLU A 524 35.63 -59.06 54.54
CA GLU A 524 37.00 -59.08 55.08
C GLU A 524 37.04 -59.67 56.49
N VAL A 525 36.08 -59.35 57.37
CA VAL A 525 35.97 -59.97 58.70
C VAL A 525 35.79 -61.48 58.58
N SER A 526 34.88 -61.93 57.71
CA SER A 526 34.60 -63.35 57.48
C SER A 526 35.82 -64.07 56.91
N TYR A 527 36.55 -63.43 55.99
CA TYR A 527 37.79 -63.95 55.43
C TYR A 527 38.87 -64.14 56.51
N VAL A 528 39.09 -63.12 57.35
CA VAL A 528 40.10 -63.18 58.43
C VAL A 528 39.72 -64.22 59.49
N ILE A 529 38.43 -64.36 59.83
CA ILE A 529 37.94 -65.42 60.72
C ILE A 529 38.25 -66.81 60.14
N ASN A 530 37.94 -67.05 58.86
CA ASN A 530 38.21 -68.34 58.21
C ASN A 530 39.71 -68.64 58.13
N TYR A 531 40.52 -67.62 57.83
CA TYR A 531 41.97 -67.73 57.81
C TYR A 531 42.53 -68.12 59.19
N LEU A 532 42.11 -67.42 60.26
CA LEU A 532 42.56 -67.71 61.61
C LEU A 532 42.07 -69.07 62.12
N ASN A 533 40.82 -69.47 61.81
CA ASN A 533 40.31 -70.80 62.13
C ASN A 533 41.14 -71.92 61.46
N THR A 534 41.54 -71.72 60.21
CA THR A 534 42.39 -72.67 59.48
C THR A 534 43.77 -72.78 60.14
N ALA A 535 44.35 -71.65 60.53
CA ALA A 535 45.63 -71.61 61.24
C ALA A 535 45.54 -72.30 62.63
N ILE A 536 44.47 -72.05 63.39
CA ILE A 536 44.18 -72.72 64.67
C ILE A 536 44.11 -74.24 64.49
N SER A 537 43.34 -74.70 63.51
CA SER A 537 43.17 -76.14 63.25
C SER A 537 44.50 -76.79 62.87
N THR A 538 45.29 -76.10 62.03
CA THR A 538 46.61 -76.58 61.60
C THR A 538 47.56 -76.67 62.79
N TYR A 539 47.66 -75.61 63.60
CA TYR A 539 48.59 -75.51 64.71
C TYR A 539 48.30 -76.56 65.81
N LYS A 540 47.03 -76.75 66.16
CA LYS A 540 46.61 -77.83 67.08
C LYS A 540 46.97 -79.22 66.57
N GLY A 541 46.87 -79.43 65.25
CA GLY A 541 47.27 -80.69 64.61
C GLY A 541 48.77 -80.99 64.72
N GLN A 542 49.61 -79.99 65.01
CA GLN A 542 51.07 -80.14 65.11
C GLN A 542 51.56 -80.37 66.54
N TYR A 543 50.67 -80.45 67.53
CA TYR A 543 51.07 -80.68 68.91
C TYR A 543 51.76 -82.04 69.07
N LYS A 544 52.97 -81.99 69.60
CA LYS A 544 53.78 -83.16 69.97
C LYS A 544 53.82 -83.27 71.50
N LYS A 545 54.04 -84.47 72.03
CA LYS A 545 54.24 -84.70 73.47
C LYS A 545 55.71 -84.67 73.83
N GLY A 546 56.02 -84.17 75.03
CA GLY A 546 57.37 -84.21 75.59
C GLY A 546 57.89 -85.64 75.71
N LYS A 547 59.22 -85.78 75.73
CA LYS A 547 59.90 -87.05 75.99
C LYS A 547 60.68 -86.86 77.29
N ASP A 548 60.18 -87.51 78.34
CA ASP A 548 60.86 -87.58 79.65
C ASP A 548 62.25 -88.20 79.52
#